data_AF-A0A7C6NA30-F1
#
_entry.id   AF-A0A7C6NA30-F1
#
_cell.length_a   1.000
_cell.length_b   1.000
_cell.length_c   1.000
_cell.angle_alpha   90.00
_cell.angle_beta   90.00
_cell.angle_gamma   90.00
#
_symmetry.space_group_name_H-M   'P 1'
#
loop_
_entity.id
_entity.type
_entity.pdbx_description
1 polymer ?
#
loop_
_entity_poly.entity_id
_entity_poly.type
_entity_poly.pdbx_seq_one_letter_code
_entity_poly.pdbx_strand_id
1 'polypeptide(L)'
;MKKLIIILAFILAFITILSVFTTASEDVFAYSLKSDGTYEVTKYKGSNQEQVNIPAVHLDRAVTSIGDNCFTEIVNQEVYYHPEVKRITIPYTITSIGDNAFTGTSWINDPENADDNGCIVINGMLIKYIGNSSVLTLPSTFKTINYRAFENNNTLSGIVIPTTVTSIKDNAFNGCTYLNTITIAESVTEIGKWAFRDTAFSSITLPSGVTTISQSMFSGCKKLRTVTLHGQISVIEKYAFLDCLMLENLIFSHTDAANIIPYSVTEIGYGAFYGCKSLKQLTLGENIKTIGDIAFADCTALNNIYVPETVGTNSIGSYSFGFSLIPSGNSFTPERINSLTIHVMGATKARYNTPIIKYCHSFSQDNFYNAIDYVVTRNVLLGDANGDGKISTTDARRILRCALGLDIFDAETYDFDMNLDGEVKVADARLALRMAMNLVYYPEKLA
;
A
#
# COMPACT_ATOMS: atom_id res chain seq x y z
N MET A 1 58.67 -9.93 -38.53
CA MET A 1 58.96 -10.24 -37.11
C MET A 1 58.20 -9.36 -36.12
N LYS A 2 58.31 -8.02 -36.12
CA LYS A 2 57.63 -7.15 -35.11
C LYS A 2 56.09 -7.28 -35.04
N LYS A 3 55.38 -7.43 -36.17
CA LYS A 3 53.91 -7.64 -36.18
C LYS A 3 53.48 -8.99 -35.60
N LEU A 4 54.31 -10.04 -35.77
CA LEU A 4 54.02 -11.37 -35.25
C LEU A 4 54.19 -11.42 -33.72
N ILE A 5 55.15 -10.67 -33.18
CA ILE A 5 55.38 -10.54 -31.74
C ILE A 5 54.24 -9.79 -31.04
N ILE A 6 53.67 -8.75 -31.67
CA ILE A 6 52.52 -8.01 -31.12
C ILE A 6 51.26 -8.90 -31.11
N ILE A 7 51.02 -9.67 -32.17
CA ILE A 7 49.90 -10.62 -32.22
C ILE A 7 50.09 -11.74 -31.18
N LEU A 8 51.29 -12.29 -31.03
CA LEU A 8 51.59 -13.26 -29.96
C LEU A 8 51.42 -12.65 -28.57
N ALA A 9 51.79 -11.39 -28.36
CA ALA A 9 51.62 -10.70 -27.08
C ALA A 9 50.15 -10.43 -26.76
N PHE A 10 49.32 -10.12 -27.76
CA PHE A 10 47.86 -10.02 -27.59
C PHE A 10 47.23 -11.38 -27.33
N ILE A 11 47.66 -12.44 -28.02
CA ILE A 11 47.17 -13.81 -27.80
C ILE A 11 47.61 -14.31 -26.42
N LEU A 12 48.86 -14.07 -26.00
CA LEU A 12 49.32 -14.40 -24.65
C LEU A 12 48.57 -13.59 -23.60
N ALA A 13 48.36 -12.29 -23.81
CA ALA A 13 47.57 -11.46 -22.90
C ALA A 13 46.12 -11.95 -22.78
N PHE A 14 45.52 -12.36 -23.90
CA PHE A 14 44.17 -12.94 -23.94
C PHE A 14 44.13 -14.32 -23.26
N ILE A 15 45.15 -15.15 -23.43
CA ILE A 15 45.28 -16.46 -22.76
C ILE A 15 45.57 -16.29 -21.26
N THR A 16 46.36 -15.30 -20.85
CA THR A 16 46.61 -15.00 -19.42
C THR A 16 45.42 -14.36 -18.73
N ILE A 17 44.61 -13.59 -19.45
CA ILE A 17 43.31 -13.11 -18.95
C ILE A 17 42.33 -14.30 -18.84
N LEU A 18 42.38 -15.25 -19.78
CA LEU A 18 41.57 -16.47 -19.71
C LEU A 18 42.02 -17.43 -18.59
N SER A 19 43.30 -17.43 -18.21
CA SER A 19 43.88 -18.35 -17.21
C SER A 19 43.85 -17.85 -15.76
N VAL A 20 43.27 -16.68 -15.49
CA VAL A 20 43.00 -16.18 -14.12
C VAL A 20 41.52 -16.33 -13.74
N PHE A 21 40.67 -16.76 -14.66
CA PHE A 21 39.34 -17.24 -14.29
C PHE A 21 39.47 -18.67 -13.78
N THR A 22 39.70 -18.84 -12.48
CA THR A 22 39.03 -19.93 -11.78
C THR A 22 37.54 -19.59 -11.81
N THR A 23 36.87 -19.85 -12.93
CA THR A 23 35.42 -19.83 -12.99
C THR A 23 34.95 -20.80 -11.92
N ALA A 24 34.29 -20.29 -10.88
CA ALA A 24 33.50 -21.15 -10.01
C ALA A 24 32.62 -22.00 -10.94
N SER A 25 32.87 -23.31 -10.94
CA SER A 25 32.17 -24.25 -11.81
C SER A 25 30.67 -24.16 -11.52
N GLU A 26 29.83 -24.54 -12.49
CA GLU A 26 28.37 -24.59 -12.38
C GLU A 26 27.84 -25.29 -11.10
N ASP A 27 28.71 -26.04 -10.42
CA ASP A 27 28.50 -26.82 -9.19
C ASP A 27 28.28 -26.00 -7.90
N VAL A 28 28.56 -24.70 -7.88
CA VAL A 28 28.37 -23.87 -6.67
C VAL A 28 26.96 -23.30 -6.52
N PHE A 29 26.05 -23.59 -7.46
CA PHE A 29 24.68 -23.09 -7.42
C PHE A 29 23.65 -24.23 -7.49
N ALA A 30 22.52 -24.05 -6.81
CA ALA A 30 21.31 -24.82 -7.07
C ALA A 30 20.38 -24.05 -8.00
N TYR A 31 19.61 -24.80 -8.80
CA TYR A 31 18.69 -24.24 -9.77
C TYR A 31 17.30 -24.86 -9.63
N SER A 32 16.27 -24.10 -10.01
CA SER A 32 14.91 -24.58 -10.19
C SER A 32 14.40 -24.20 -11.58
N LEU A 33 13.74 -25.14 -12.27
CA LEU A 33 13.11 -24.89 -13.57
C LEU A 33 11.76 -24.19 -13.35
N LYS A 34 11.63 -22.97 -13.89
CA LYS A 34 10.39 -22.21 -13.86
C LYS A 34 9.40 -22.74 -14.91
N SER A 35 8.12 -22.40 -14.72
CA SER A 35 7.03 -22.77 -15.63
C SER A 35 7.20 -22.22 -17.06
N ASP A 36 7.94 -21.12 -17.21
CA ASP A 36 8.29 -20.51 -18.51
C ASP A 36 9.44 -21.22 -19.25
N GLY A 37 9.99 -22.29 -18.67
CA GLY A 37 11.09 -23.06 -19.25
C GLY A 37 12.50 -22.50 -18.98
N THR A 38 12.63 -21.42 -18.21
CA THR A 38 13.93 -20.83 -17.80
C THR A 38 14.30 -21.24 -16.37
N TYR A 39 15.54 -20.97 -15.95
CA TYR A 39 16.03 -21.33 -14.62
C TYR A 39 16.10 -20.15 -13.65
N GLU A 40 15.87 -20.46 -12.38
CA GLU A 40 16.18 -19.62 -11.23
C GLU A 40 17.39 -20.17 -10.50
N VAL A 41 18.32 -19.31 -10.07
CA VAL A 41 19.34 -19.66 -9.07
C VAL A 41 18.71 -19.62 -7.69
N THR A 42 18.47 -20.77 -7.07
CA THR A 42 17.78 -20.84 -5.78
C THR A 42 18.73 -20.77 -4.60
N LYS A 43 20.00 -21.13 -4.79
CA LYS A 43 20.96 -21.21 -3.70
C LYS A 43 22.40 -21.11 -4.19
N TYR A 44 23.21 -20.33 -3.48
CA TYR A 44 24.67 -20.40 -3.55
C TYR A 44 25.19 -21.38 -2.50
N LYS A 45 26.12 -22.25 -2.90
CA LYS A 45 26.75 -23.34 -2.13
C LYS A 45 28.28 -23.24 -2.11
N GLY A 46 28.84 -22.16 -2.67
CA GLY A 46 30.28 -21.96 -2.68
C GLY A 46 30.80 -21.64 -1.28
N SER A 47 32.11 -21.79 -1.10
CA SER A 47 32.79 -21.46 0.16
C SER A 47 34.11 -20.75 -0.13
N ASN A 48 34.44 -19.74 0.67
CA ASN A 48 35.71 -19.01 0.62
C ASN A 48 36.01 -18.36 -0.75
N GLN A 49 34.99 -17.91 -1.50
CA GLN A 49 35.16 -17.23 -2.79
C GLN A 49 34.85 -15.74 -2.66
N GLU A 50 35.83 -14.88 -2.95
CA GLU A 50 35.60 -13.43 -2.95
C GLU A 50 34.83 -12.93 -4.18
N GLN A 51 34.95 -13.66 -5.29
CA GLN A 51 34.28 -13.36 -6.55
C GLN A 51 33.43 -14.54 -7.00
N VAL A 52 32.17 -14.22 -7.35
CA VAL A 52 31.16 -15.17 -7.78
C VAL A 52 30.63 -14.74 -9.16
N ASN A 53 30.40 -15.69 -10.06
CA ASN A 53 29.84 -15.45 -11.38
C ASN A 53 28.55 -16.24 -11.56
N ILE A 54 27.42 -15.55 -11.66
CA ILE A 54 26.13 -16.20 -11.91
C ILE A 54 26.07 -16.58 -13.40
N PRO A 55 25.82 -17.86 -13.74
CA PRO A 55 25.81 -18.26 -15.14
C PRO A 55 24.56 -17.74 -15.87
N ALA A 56 24.72 -17.38 -17.14
CA ALA A 56 23.61 -16.92 -17.99
C ALA A 56 22.71 -18.07 -18.46
N VAL A 57 23.23 -19.30 -18.45
CA VAL A 57 22.60 -20.52 -18.97
C VAL A 57 22.86 -21.67 -18.02
N HIS A 58 21.87 -22.55 -17.84
CA HIS A 58 22.00 -23.84 -17.17
C HIS A 58 21.24 -24.89 -18.00
N LEU A 59 21.89 -26.01 -18.33
CA LEU A 59 21.31 -27.08 -19.18
C LEU A 59 20.67 -26.53 -20.48
N ASP A 60 21.43 -25.70 -21.21
CA ASP A 60 21.02 -25.05 -22.47
C ASP A 60 19.79 -24.12 -22.39
N ARG A 61 19.38 -23.73 -21.18
CA ARG A 61 18.27 -22.80 -20.95
C ARG A 61 18.74 -21.58 -20.17
N ALA A 62 18.16 -20.42 -20.46
CA ALA A 62 18.53 -19.18 -19.80
C ALA A 62 18.27 -19.23 -18.29
N VAL A 63 19.20 -18.69 -17.50
CA VAL A 63 18.99 -18.36 -16.09
C VAL A 63 18.47 -16.93 -16.03
N THR A 64 17.27 -16.75 -15.50
CA THR A 64 16.55 -15.46 -15.58
C THR A 64 16.16 -14.86 -14.25
N SER A 65 16.29 -15.60 -13.14
CA SER A 65 16.08 -15.07 -11.79
C SER A 65 17.08 -15.57 -10.78
N ILE A 66 17.24 -14.80 -9.72
CA ILE A 66 17.94 -15.17 -8.49
C ILE A 66 16.86 -15.24 -7.41
N GLY A 67 16.72 -16.39 -6.75
CA GLY A 67 15.68 -16.62 -5.76
C GLY A 67 15.94 -15.93 -4.42
N ASP A 68 14.92 -15.96 -3.58
CA ASP A 68 14.98 -15.40 -2.23
C ASP A 68 16.10 -16.03 -1.40
N ASN A 69 16.79 -15.24 -0.59
CA ASN A 69 17.84 -15.71 0.32
C ASN A 69 18.95 -16.56 -0.36
N CYS A 70 19.19 -16.38 -1.66
CA CYS A 70 20.13 -17.19 -2.43
C CYS A 70 21.52 -17.32 -1.75
N PHE A 71 22.03 -16.21 -1.19
CA PHE A 71 23.31 -16.14 -0.47
C PHE A 71 23.17 -16.21 1.06
N THR A 72 22.10 -16.81 1.59
CA THR A 72 21.90 -17.01 3.03
C THR A 72 21.57 -18.47 3.32
N GLU A 73 22.39 -19.17 4.11
CA GLU A 73 22.19 -20.58 4.47
C GLU A 73 21.49 -20.71 5.82
N ILE A 74 20.50 -21.60 5.92
CA ILE A 74 19.78 -21.88 7.17
C ILE A 74 19.96 -23.35 7.52
N VAL A 75 20.65 -23.63 8.61
CA VAL A 75 20.90 -24.99 9.12
C VAL A 75 20.47 -25.02 10.57
N ASN A 76 19.55 -25.93 10.94
CA ASN A 76 19.06 -26.08 12.31
C ASN A 76 18.57 -24.77 12.98
N GLN A 77 17.88 -23.91 12.21
CA GLN A 77 17.42 -22.57 12.63
C GLN A 77 18.53 -21.53 12.85
N GLU A 78 19.79 -21.86 12.59
CA GLU A 78 20.88 -20.89 12.55
C GLU A 78 21.08 -20.37 11.14
N VAL A 79 21.40 -19.07 11.03
CA VAL A 79 21.60 -18.37 9.77
C VAL A 79 23.10 -18.17 9.54
N TYR A 80 23.58 -18.67 8.41
CA TYR A 80 24.95 -18.58 7.94
C TYR A 80 25.02 -17.63 6.74
N TYR A 81 25.96 -16.69 6.81
CA TYR A 81 26.16 -15.66 5.79
C TYR A 81 27.45 -15.91 5.00
N HIS A 82 27.55 -15.27 3.83
CA HIS A 82 28.72 -15.33 2.95
C HIS A 82 29.46 -13.99 2.87
N PRO A 83 30.01 -13.47 3.98
CA PRO A 83 30.67 -12.16 4.00
C PRO A 83 31.93 -12.12 3.13
N GLU A 84 32.50 -13.27 2.79
CA GLU A 84 33.63 -13.38 1.87
C GLU A 84 33.28 -12.88 0.46
N VAL A 85 32.03 -13.00 0.02
CA VAL A 85 31.61 -12.64 -1.34
C VAL A 85 31.55 -11.11 -1.48
N LYS A 86 32.52 -10.55 -2.18
CA LYS A 86 32.70 -9.10 -2.41
C LYS A 86 32.30 -8.67 -3.81
N ARG A 87 32.43 -9.56 -4.80
CA ARG A 87 32.13 -9.27 -6.22
C ARG A 87 31.21 -10.32 -6.79
N ILE A 88 30.09 -9.90 -7.36
CA ILE A 88 29.14 -10.78 -8.04
C ILE A 88 28.99 -10.29 -9.48
N THR A 89 29.35 -11.13 -10.45
CA THR A 89 29.08 -10.87 -11.87
C THR A 89 27.70 -11.44 -12.20
N ILE A 90 26.83 -10.61 -12.75
CA ILE A 90 25.42 -10.95 -13.00
C ILE A 90 25.11 -10.76 -14.49
N PRO A 91 24.60 -11.79 -15.16
CA PRO A 91 24.35 -11.71 -16.59
C PRO A 91 23.09 -10.90 -16.89
N TYR A 92 23.02 -10.34 -18.10
CA TYR A 92 21.87 -9.56 -18.57
C TYR A 92 20.57 -10.37 -18.67
N THR A 93 20.67 -11.71 -18.65
CA THR A 93 19.52 -12.62 -18.65
C THR A 93 18.72 -12.54 -17.36
N ILE A 94 19.31 -12.08 -16.25
CA ILE A 94 18.62 -11.91 -14.97
C ILE A 94 17.66 -10.72 -15.08
N THR A 95 16.37 -11.02 -14.94
CA THR A 95 15.27 -10.05 -15.04
C THR A 95 14.45 -9.95 -13.76
N SER A 96 14.70 -10.82 -12.78
CA SER A 96 14.06 -10.80 -11.46
C SER A 96 15.05 -11.21 -10.36
N ILE A 97 14.91 -10.59 -9.18
CA ILE A 97 15.73 -10.84 -8.00
C ILE A 97 14.79 -10.98 -6.81
N GLY A 98 14.92 -12.09 -6.09
CA GLY A 98 14.16 -12.42 -4.91
C GLY A 98 14.56 -11.61 -3.68
N ASP A 99 13.70 -11.67 -2.69
CA ASP A 99 13.86 -10.95 -1.43
C ASP A 99 15.09 -11.47 -0.68
N ASN A 100 15.88 -10.55 -0.13
CA ASN A 100 17.13 -10.87 0.58
C ASN A 100 18.12 -11.72 -0.23
N ALA A 101 18.04 -11.76 -1.56
CA ALA A 101 18.88 -12.62 -2.38
C ALA A 101 20.38 -12.52 -2.02
N PHE A 102 20.87 -11.31 -1.75
CA PHE A 102 22.28 -11.02 -1.44
C PHE A 102 22.56 -10.71 0.04
N THR A 103 21.60 -10.94 0.93
CA THR A 103 21.77 -10.66 2.36
C THR A 103 22.92 -11.49 2.94
N GLY A 104 23.77 -10.84 3.74
CA GLY A 104 24.94 -11.48 4.35
C GLY A 104 26.20 -11.50 3.47
N THR A 105 26.13 -11.03 2.23
CA THR A 105 27.33 -10.80 1.40
C THR A 105 27.98 -9.46 1.74
N SER A 106 29.30 -9.33 1.53
CA SER A 106 29.93 -8.00 1.55
C SER A 106 29.53 -7.18 0.32
N TRP A 107 29.25 -7.86 -0.81
CA TRP A 107 28.86 -7.26 -2.09
C TRP A 107 27.75 -6.20 -1.95
N ILE A 108 26.69 -6.49 -1.17
CA ILE A 108 25.50 -5.62 -1.06
C ILE A 108 25.72 -4.33 -0.24
N ASN A 109 26.88 -4.17 0.41
CA ASN A 109 27.22 -2.97 1.19
C ASN A 109 28.52 -2.32 0.73
N ASP A 110 29.13 -2.82 -0.34
CA ASP A 110 30.42 -2.33 -0.82
C ASP A 110 30.24 -1.11 -1.76
N PRO A 111 30.84 0.04 -1.44
CA PRO A 111 30.84 1.22 -2.32
C PRO A 111 31.36 0.96 -3.73
N GLU A 112 32.25 -0.01 -3.94
CA GLU A 112 32.75 -0.37 -5.28
C GLU A 112 31.68 -1.00 -6.18
N ASN A 113 30.60 -1.52 -5.60
CA ASN A 113 29.48 -2.12 -6.33
C ASN A 113 28.32 -1.14 -6.58
N ALA A 114 28.43 0.10 -6.10
CA ALA A 114 27.43 1.14 -6.30
C ALA A 114 27.79 2.07 -7.47
N ASP A 115 26.78 2.70 -8.06
CA ASP A 115 26.97 3.83 -8.97
C ASP A 115 27.41 5.10 -8.23
N ASP A 116 27.66 6.19 -8.96
CA ASP A 116 28.10 7.47 -8.41
C ASP A 116 27.10 8.09 -7.41
N ASN A 117 25.84 7.63 -7.39
CA ASN A 117 24.83 8.07 -6.43
C ASN A 117 24.78 7.17 -5.18
N GLY A 118 25.55 6.08 -5.12
CA GLY A 118 25.46 5.09 -4.05
C GLY A 118 24.35 4.06 -4.24
N CYS A 119 23.84 3.88 -5.48
CA CYS A 119 22.88 2.85 -5.81
C CYS A 119 23.58 1.57 -6.29
N ILE A 120 23.35 0.44 -5.63
CA ILE A 120 23.72 -0.88 -6.13
C ILE A 120 22.58 -1.39 -7.01
N VAL A 121 22.87 -1.58 -8.30
CA VAL A 121 21.86 -1.83 -9.34
C VAL A 121 22.22 -3.05 -10.17
N ILE A 122 21.24 -3.90 -10.46
CA ILE A 122 21.39 -5.05 -11.35
C ILE A 122 20.34 -4.94 -12.46
N ASN A 123 20.77 -4.80 -13.71
CA ASN A 123 19.89 -4.78 -14.89
C ASN A 123 18.67 -3.83 -14.78
N GLY A 124 18.86 -2.69 -14.09
CA GLY A 124 17.82 -1.70 -13.81
C GLY A 124 17.01 -1.94 -12.52
N MET A 125 17.28 -3.00 -11.78
CA MET A 125 16.70 -3.23 -10.46
C MET A 125 17.61 -2.62 -9.38
N LEU A 126 17.10 -1.63 -8.64
CA LEU A 126 17.81 -1.04 -7.51
C LEU A 126 17.73 -1.98 -6.32
N ILE A 127 18.87 -2.56 -5.93
CA ILE A 127 18.97 -3.61 -4.90
C ILE A 127 19.18 -2.99 -3.52
N LYS A 128 20.08 -2.01 -3.43
CA LYS A 128 20.39 -1.31 -2.18
C LYS A 128 20.89 0.09 -2.48
N TYR A 129 20.50 1.03 -1.64
CA TYR A 129 21.08 2.36 -1.59
C TYR A 129 21.98 2.47 -0.36
N ILE A 130 23.26 2.76 -0.60
CA ILE A 130 24.30 2.99 0.41
C ILE A 130 24.84 4.43 0.37
N GLY A 131 24.26 5.28 -0.48
CA GLY A 131 24.60 6.69 -0.57
C GLY A 131 24.13 7.52 0.64
N ASN A 132 24.58 8.76 0.71
CA ASN A 132 24.31 9.69 1.80
C ASN A 132 23.58 10.97 1.36
N SER A 133 23.15 11.06 0.10
CA SER A 133 22.45 12.23 -0.44
C SER A 133 21.14 12.49 0.31
N SER A 134 20.86 13.78 0.57
CA SER A 134 19.59 14.21 1.18
C SER A 134 18.44 14.22 0.19
N VAL A 135 18.72 14.40 -1.10
CA VAL A 135 17.73 14.32 -2.18
C VAL A 135 18.33 13.46 -3.30
N LEU A 136 17.55 12.50 -3.80
CA LEU A 136 17.98 11.57 -4.83
C LEU A 136 17.00 11.58 -6.01
N THR A 137 17.52 11.72 -7.21
CA THR A 137 16.74 11.51 -8.45
C THR A 137 17.23 10.21 -9.08
N LEU A 138 16.37 9.21 -9.19
CA LEU A 138 16.77 7.93 -9.78
C LEU A 138 16.87 8.06 -11.31
N PRO A 139 17.91 7.51 -11.95
CA PRO A 139 18.05 7.52 -13.41
C PRO A 139 16.92 6.75 -14.11
N SER A 140 16.57 7.15 -15.34
CA SER A 140 15.58 6.46 -16.17
C SER A 140 16.01 5.07 -16.67
N THR A 141 17.17 4.57 -16.25
CA THR A 141 17.57 3.18 -16.46
C THR A 141 16.94 2.24 -15.43
N PHE A 142 16.36 2.78 -14.35
CA PHE A 142 15.82 2.01 -13.24
C PHE A 142 14.39 1.56 -13.57
N LYS A 143 14.07 0.31 -13.27
CA LYS A 143 12.82 -0.38 -13.57
C LYS A 143 12.07 -0.82 -12.31
N THR A 144 12.80 -1.15 -11.26
CA THR A 144 12.24 -1.66 -10.01
C THR A 144 13.06 -1.14 -8.83
N ILE A 145 12.38 -0.81 -7.75
CA ILE A 145 13.00 -0.60 -6.43
C ILE A 145 12.76 -1.86 -5.62
N ASN A 146 13.81 -2.65 -5.39
CA ASN A 146 13.68 -3.97 -4.77
C ASN A 146 13.48 -3.90 -3.25
N TYR A 147 13.20 -5.09 -2.70
CA TYR A 147 13.02 -5.33 -1.29
C TYR A 147 14.09 -4.65 -0.45
N ARG A 148 13.66 -3.83 0.52
CA ARG A 148 14.54 -3.09 1.45
C ARG A 148 15.61 -2.18 0.82
N ALA A 149 15.45 -1.77 -0.45
CA ALA A 149 16.46 -0.97 -1.15
C ALA A 149 16.92 0.27 -0.36
N PHE A 150 15.99 0.98 0.30
CA PHE A 150 16.27 2.13 1.16
C PHE A 150 15.95 1.89 2.64
N GLU A 151 15.72 0.65 3.08
CA GLU A 151 15.30 0.38 4.46
C GLU A 151 16.24 1.03 5.49
N ASN A 152 15.64 1.71 6.48
CA ASN A 152 16.29 2.47 7.55
C ASN A 152 17.22 3.61 7.07
N ASN A 153 17.05 4.12 5.84
CA ASN A 153 17.82 5.27 5.39
C ASN A 153 17.38 6.54 6.13
N ASN A 154 18.26 7.05 6.99
CA ASN A 154 18.01 8.22 7.83
C ASN A 154 18.69 9.50 7.32
N THR A 155 19.11 9.53 6.05
CA THR A 155 19.72 10.72 5.43
C THR A 155 18.84 11.31 4.34
N LEU A 156 18.12 10.46 3.61
CA LEU A 156 17.27 10.83 2.49
C LEU A 156 16.00 11.54 2.98
N SER A 157 15.84 12.77 2.52
CA SER A 157 14.69 13.64 2.79
C SER A 157 13.73 13.75 1.60
N GLY A 158 14.23 13.51 0.39
CA GLY A 158 13.45 13.57 -0.85
C GLY A 158 13.91 12.56 -1.90
N ILE A 159 12.96 11.97 -2.64
CA ILE A 159 13.27 11.09 -3.77
C ILE A 159 12.34 11.30 -4.97
N VAL A 160 12.90 11.28 -6.18
CA VAL A 160 12.16 11.33 -7.45
C VAL A 160 12.28 9.98 -8.15
N ILE A 161 11.15 9.28 -8.31
CA ILE A 161 11.04 8.00 -8.99
C ILE A 161 10.72 8.24 -10.47
N PRO A 162 11.55 7.75 -11.43
CA PRO A 162 11.38 8.02 -12.85
C PRO A 162 10.27 7.16 -13.47
N THR A 163 9.80 7.57 -14.64
CA THR A 163 8.69 6.93 -15.41
C THR A 163 9.01 5.54 -15.94
N THR A 164 10.23 5.05 -15.75
CA THR A 164 10.64 3.71 -16.15
C THR A 164 10.46 2.70 -15.01
N VAL A 165 10.26 3.17 -13.78
CA VAL A 165 9.98 2.29 -12.63
C VAL A 165 8.52 1.87 -12.66
N THR A 166 8.28 0.57 -12.60
CA THR A 166 6.92 -0.01 -12.60
C THR A 166 6.52 -0.60 -11.24
N SER A 167 7.50 -0.91 -10.38
CA SER A 167 7.24 -1.51 -9.07
C SER A 167 8.19 -1.00 -7.97
N ILE A 168 7.60 -0.82 -6.77
CA ILE A 168 8.28 -0.54 -5.51
C ILE A 168 7.98 -1.72 -4.58
N LYS A 169 8.99 -2.52 -4.24
CA LYS A 169 8.80 -3.78 -3.52
C LYS A 169 8.67 -3.59 -2.00
N ASP A 170 8.38 -4.69 -1.32
CA ASP A 170 8.15 -4.72 0.12
C ASP A 170 9.30 -4.08 0.90
N ASN A 171 8.97 -3.32 1.95
CA ASN A 171 9.92 -2.61 2.82
C ASN A 171 10.88 -1.64 2.10
N ALA A 172 10.64 -1.28 0.84
CA ALA A 172 11.58 -0.46 0.06
C ALA A 172 12.05 0.81 0.77
N PHE A 173 11.16 1.54 1.45
CA PHE A 173 11.47 2.75 2.25
C PHE A 173 11.07 2.61 3.72
N ASN A 174 10.93 1.38 4.23
CA ASN A 174 10.58 1.16 5.64
C ASN A 174 11.65 1.79 6.55
N GLY A 175 11.23 2.55 7.56
CA GLY A 175 12.13 3.19 8.51
C GLY A 175 12.90 4.39 7.96
N CYS A 176 12.54 4.93 6.78
CA CYS A 176 13.14 6.16 6.27
C CYS A 176 12.60 7.40 7.01
N THR A 177 13.01 7.58 8.26
CA THR A 177 12.41 8.55 9.20
C THR A 177 12.62 10.03 8.84
N TYR A 178 13.50 10.33 7.88
CA TYR A 178 13.72 11.68 7.34
C TYR A 178 13.01 11.93 6.01
N LEU A 179 12.56 10.87 5.32
CA LEU A 179 11.95 10.95 4.00
C LEU A 179 10.57 11.61 4.11
N ASN A 180 10.50 12.85 3.65
CA ASN A 180 9.32 13.70 3.77
C ASN A 180 8.76 14.14 2.40
N THR A 181 9.51 13.95 1.31
CA THR A 181 9.04 14.17 -0.06
C THR A 181 9.33 12.97 -0.94
N ILE A 182 8.34 12.56 -1.74
CA ILE A 182 8.51 11.54 -2.77
C ILE A 182 7.67 11.92 -3.99
N THR A 183 8.27 11.81 -5.17
CA THR A 183 7.53 11.88 -6.44
C THR A 183 7.48 10.49 -7.04
N ILE A 184 6.29 9.89 -7.10
CA ILE A 184 6.05 8.57 -7.69
C ILE A 184 5.52 8.76 -9.10
N ALA A 185 6.16 8.16 -10.09
CA ALA A 185 5.70 8.24 -11.49
C ALA A 185 4.43 7.41 -11.73
N GLU A 186 3.61 7.85 -12.70
CA GLU A 186 2.37 7.16 -13.12
C GLU A 186 2.59 5.75 -13.67
N SER A 187 3.82 5.39 -14.05
CA SER A 187 4.20 4.06 -14.48
C SER A 187 4.19 3.02 -13.36
N VAL A 188 4.20 3.45 -12.09
CA VAL A 188 4.21 2.54 -10.94
C VAL A 188 2.82 1.95 -10.74
N THR A 189 2.72 0.63 -10.89
CA THR A 189 1.47 -0.12 -10.72
C THR A 189 1.46 -0.98 -9.46
N GLU A 190 2.62 -1.21 -8.85
CA GLU A 190 2.78 -2.07 -7.69
C GLU A 190 3.60 -1.37 -6.60
N ILE A 191 3.03 -1.28 -5.40
CA ILE A 191 3.72 -0.82 -4.19
C ILE A 191 3.52 -1.89 -3.11
N GLY A 192 4.62 -2.42 -2.62
CA GLY A 192 4.66 -3.55 -1.72
C GLY A 192 4.31 -3.23 -0.26
N LYS A 193 4.19 -4.29 0.52
CA LYS A 193 3.87 -4.23 1.95
C LYS A 193 4.97 -3.50 2.71
N TRP A 194 4.57 -2.75 3.74
CA TRP A 194 5.48 -1.91 4.54
C TRP A 194 6.33 -0.91 3.74
N ALA A 195 6.05 -0.66 2.46
CA ALA A 195 6.95 0.10 1.59
C ALA A 195 7.27 1.50 2.12
N PHE A 196 6.34 2.17 2.79
CA PHE A 196 6.51 3.51 3.36
C PHE A 196 6.33 3.54 4.89
N ARG A 197 6.47 2.40 5.57
CA ARG A 197 6.34 2.33 7.03
C ARG A 197 7.37 3.24 7.73
N ASP A 198 6.95 3.91 8.80
CA ASP A 198 7.77 4.82 9.61
C ASP A 198 8.47 5.93 8.81
N THR A 199 7.84 6.42 7.73
CA THR A 199 8.32 7.58 6.95
C THR A 199 7.78 8.91 7.52
N ALA A 200 8.36 10.03 7.09
CA ALA A 200 8.05 11.37 7.59
C ALA A 200 7.22 12.22 6.61
N PHE A 201 6.53 11.60 5.66
CA PHE A 201 5.64 12.32 4.73
C PHE A 201 4.59 13.13 5.49
N SER A 202 4.41 14.39 5.11
CA SER A 202 3.21 15.16 5.49
C SER A 202 2.04 14.85 4.57
N SER A 203 2.35 14.54 3.31
CA SER A 203 1.40 14.16 2.29
C SER A 203 2.05 13.24 1.26
N ILE A 204 1.28 12.35 0.65
CA ILE A 204 1.74 11.50 -0.45
C ILE A 204 0.65 11.38 -1.52
N THR A 205 1.07 11.29 -2.78
CA THR A 205 0.19 11.00 -3.92
C THR A 205 0.56 9.65 -4.51
N LEU A 206 -0.40 8.74 -4.57
CA LEU A 206 -0.26 7.43 -5.21
C LEU A 206 -0.81 7.49 -6.65
N PRO A 207 -0.07 6.93 -7.63
CA PRO A 207 -0.43 7.01 -9.05
C PRO A 207 -1.66 6.15 -9.40
N SER A 208 -2.20 6.38 -10.60
CA SER A 208 -3.43 5.74 -11.09
C SER A 208 -3.33 4.22 -11.25
N GLY A 209 -2.13 3.70 -11.47
CA GLY A 209 -1.87 2.27 -11.60
C GLY A 209 -1.97 1.48 -10.29
N VAL A 210 -1.95 2.14 -9.13
CA VAL A 210 -2.00 1.46 -7.82
C VAL A 210 -3.44 1.18 -7.44
N THR A 211 -3.77 -0.11 -7.28
CA THR A 211 -5.15 -0.59 -7.01
C THR A 211 -5.36 -1.14 -5.59
N THR A 212 -4.30 -1.22 -4.78
CA THR A 212 -4.35 -1.75 -3.42
C THR A 212 -3.51 -0.90 -2.48
N ILE A 213 -4.03 -0.59 -1.29
CA ILE A 213 -3.22 -0.08 -0.19
C ILE A 213 -2.77 -1.29 0.62
N SER A 214 -1.59 -1.81 0.30
CA SER A 214 -1.04 -3.04 0.85
C SER A 214 -0.81 -2.99 2.36
N GLN A 215 -0.63 -4.16 2.94
CA GLN A 215 -0.40 -4.35 4.37
C GLN A 215 0.65 -3.39 4.90
N SER A 216 0.28 -2.64 5.94
CA SER A 216 1.17 -1.73 6.65
C SER A 216 1.89 -0.69 5.77
N MET A 217 1.40 -0.38 4.56
CA MET A 217 2.09 0.51 3.61
C MET A 217 2.53 1.82 4.26
N PHE A 218 1.66 2.45 5.06
CA PHE A 218 1.90 3.71 5.76
C PHE A 218 1.93 3.57 7.28
N SER A 219 2.06 2.36 7.82
CA SER A 219 2.10 2.16 9.27
C SER A 219 3.16 3.06 9.92
N GLY A 220 2.85 3.71 11.04
CA GLY A 220 3.77 4.55 11.80
C GLY A 220 4.16 5.87 11.12
N CYS A 221 3.51 6.26 10.01
CA CYS A 221 3.72 7.57 9.38
C CYS A 221 3.12 8.70 10.21
N LYS A 222 3.72 9.02 11.36
CA LYS A 222 3.15 9.90 12.39
C LYS A 222 2.89 11.33 11.91
N LYS A 223 3.56 11.79 10.84
CA LYS A 223 3.39 13.13 10.26
C LYS A 223 2.41 13.18 9.08
N LEU A 224 1.94 12.02 8.60
CA LEU A 224 1.11 11.92 7.41
C LEU A 224 -0.27 12.51 7.68
N ARG A 225 -0.60 13.60 7.00
CA ARG A 225 -1.89 14.31 7.09
C ARG A 225 -2.82 14.00 5.93
N THR A 226 -2.26 13.79 4.74
CA THR A 226 -3.05 13.66 3.52
C THR A 226 -2.50 12.58 2.60
N VAL A 227 -3.38 11.70 2.15
CA VAL A 227 -3.06 10.69 1.13
C VAL A 227 -3.98 10.93 -0.05
N THR A 228 -3.39 11.18 -1.22
CA THR A 228 -4.13 11.33 -2.48
C THR A 228 -3.96 10.06 -3.30
N LEU A 229 -5.06 9.48 -3.77
CA LEU A 229 -5.09 8.21 -4.49
C LEU A 229 -5.76 8.44 -5.85
N HIS A 230 -4.99 8.28 -6.92
CA HIS A 230 -5.47 8.43 -8.30
C HIS A 230 -6.04 7.12 -8.87
N GLY A 231 -5.74 5.98 -8.25
CA GLY A 231 -6.16 4.66 -8.70
C GLY A 231 -7.54 4.24 -8.19
N GLN A 232 -8.13 3.25 -8.85
CA GLN A 232 -9.35 2.59 -8.39
C GLN A 232 -9.00 1.54 -7.32
N ILE A 233 -8.88 2.00 -6.07
CA ILE A 233 -8.51 1.14 -4.94
C ILE A 233 -9.62 0.11 -4.69
N SER A 234 -9.25 -1.17 -4.65
CA SER A 234 -10.17 -2.27 -4.37
C SER A 234 -10.11 -2.76 -2.92
N VAL A 235 -8.94 -2.66 -2.28
CA VAL A 235 -8.70 -3.17 -0.94
C VAL A 235 -7.79 -2.23 -0.15
N ILE A 236 -8.15 -1.99 1.11
CA ILE A 236 -7.28 -1.39 2.13
C ILE A 236 -6.88 -2.50 3.09
N GLU A 237 -5.65 -3.00 2.97
CA GLU A 237 -5.21 -4.18 3.72
C GLU A 237 -4.93 -3.89 5.20
N LYS A 238 -4.66 -4.96 5.96
CA LYS A 238 -4.36 -4.89 7.39
C LYS A 238 -3.28 -3.86 7.72
N TYR A 239 -3.55 -3.07 8.75
CA TYR A 239 -2.64 -2.06 9.30
C TYR A 239 -2.17 -0.98 8.32
N ALA A 240 -2.82 -0.80 7.16
CA ALA A 240 -2.40 0.12 6.10
C ALA A 240 -1.98 1.50 6.62
N PHE A 241 -2.73 2.07 7.56
CA PHE A 241 -2.52 3.37 8.22
C PHE A 241 -2.38 3.27 9.74
N LEU A 242 -1.96 2.11 10.27
CA LEU A 242 -1.75 1.92 11.70
C LEU A 242 -0.87 3.04 12.28
N ASP A 243 -1.32 3.73 13.33
CA ASP A 243 -0.63 4.83 14.01
C ASP A 243 -0.23 6.01 13.10
N CYS A 244 -1.00 6.27 12.04
CA CYS A 244 -0.94 7.54 11.31
C CYS A 244 -1.62 8.65 12.14
N LEU A 245 -0.97 9.07 13.22
CA LEU A 245 -1.55 9.94 14.27
C LEU A 245 -2.14 11.26 13.73
N MET A 246 -1.56 11.78 12.65
CA MET A 246 -1.91 13.07 12.05
C MET A 246 -2.81 12.95 10.80
N LEU A 247 -3.24 11.75 10.42
CA LEU A 247 -4.03 11.54 9.21
C LEU A 247 -5.39 12.21 9.33
N GLU A 248 -5.64 13.18 8.46
CA GLU A 248 -6.87 13.99 8.43
C GLU A 248 -7.68 13.72 7.16
N ASN A 249 -7.01 13.49 6.03
CA ASN A 249 -7.63 13.46 4.72
C ASN A 249 -7.16 12.28 3.85
N LEU A 250 -8.12 11.49 3.37
CA LEU A 250 -7.96 10.56 2.26
C LEU A 250 -8.69 11.14 1.05
N ILE A 251 -7.97 11.42 -0.02
CA ILE A 251 -8.53 12.02 -1.24
C ILE A 251 -8.46 10.99 -2.34
N PHE A 252 -9.60 10.52 -2.81
CA PHE A 252 -9.68 9.64 -3.97
C PHE A 252 -10.06 10.51 -5.18
N SER A 253 -9.29 10.49 -6.26
CA SER A 253 -9.53 11.39 -7.42
C SER A 253 -10.85 11.14 -8.15
N HIS A 254 -11.55 10.05 -7.80
CA HIS A 254 -12.86 9.69 -8.32
C HIS A 254 -14.01 10.00 -7.35
N THR A 255 -13.73 10.69 -6.23
CA THR A 255 -14.74 11.16 -5.28
C THR A 255 -14.81 12.68 -5.28
N ASP A 256 -15.99 13.23 -5.01
CA ASP A 256 -16.24 14.68 -5.09
C ASP A 256 -15.81 15.43 -3.80
N ALA A 257 -15.40 14.70 -2.75
CA ALA A 257 -14.85 15.24 -1.50
C ALA A 257 -13.80 14.29 -0.88
N ALA A 258 -13.05 14.80 0.11
CA ALA A 258 -12.13 14.02 0.93
C ALA A 258 -12.88 13.12 1.93
N ASN A 259 -12.21 12.06 2.40
CA ASN A 259 -12.71 11.08 3.36
C ASN A 259 -13.96 10.31 2.91
N ILE A 260 -14.14 10.18 1.60
CA ILE A 260 -15.11 9.27 1.00
C ILE A 260 -14.33 8.09 0.44
N ILE A 261 -14.45 6.93 1.08
CA ILE A 261 -13.91 5.68 0.53
C ILE A 261 -14.79 5.27 -0.65
N PRO A 262 -14.24 5.10 -1.87
CA PRO A 262 -15.04 4.88 -3.07
C PRO A 262 -15.67 3.49 -3.10
N TYR A 263 -16.71 3.34 -3.93
CA TYR A 263 -17.40 2.08 -4.21
C TYR A 263 -16.49 0.99 -4.79
N SER A 264 -15.29 1.31 -5.26
CA SER A 264 -14.34 0.30 -5.72
C SER A 264 -13.80 -0.53 -4.55
N VAL A 265 -13.78 0.02 -3.33
CA VAL A 265 -13.27 -0.67 -2.14
C VAL A 265 -14.28 -1.68 -1.64
N THR A 266 -13.86 -2.94 -1.51
CA THR A 266 -14.71 -4.02 -0.99
C THR A 266 -14.31 -4.49 0.41
N GLU A 267 -13.11 -4.15 0.87
CA GLU A 267 -12.56 -4.64 2.15
C GLU A 267 -11.70 -3.57 2.84
N ILE A 268 -11.93 -3.43 4.14
CA ILE A 268 -11.07 -2.70 5.09
C ILE A 268 -10.50 -3.73 6.06
N GLY A 269 -9.19 -3.93 6.03
CA GLY A 269 -8.50 -4.97 6.78
C GLY A 269 -8.40 -4.71 8.29
N TYR A 270 -7.94 -5.73 9.02
CA TYR A 270 -7.65 -5.69 10.45
C TYR A 270 -6.77 -4.46 10.80
N GLY A 271 -7.21 -3.62 11.73
CA GLY A 271 -6.45 -2.46 12.21
C GLY A 271 -6.06 -1.44 11.14
N ALA A 272 -6.75 -1.41 9.99
CA ALA A 272 -6.35 -0.59 8.84
C ALA A 272 -6.14 0.90 9.17
N PHE A 273 -6.94 1.48 10.05
CA PHE A 273 -6.88 2.86 10.52
C PHE A 273 -6.66 2.98 12.03
N TYR A 274 -6.21 1.91 12.70
CA TYR A 274 -5.97 1.94 14.15
C TYR A 274 -5.07 3.12 14.52
N GLY A 275 -5.45 3.92 15.51
CA GLY A 275 -4.64 5.03 16.00
C GLY A 275 -4.60 6.27 15.08
N CYS A 276 -5.50 6.40 14.10
CA CYS A 276 -5.63 7.61 13.28
C CYS A 276 -6.31 8.74 14.08
N LYS A 277 -5.60 9.31 15.07
CA LYS A 277 -6.13 10.23 16.09
C LYS A 277 -6.60 11.58 15.57
N SER A 278 -6.30 11.93 14.32
CA SER A 278 -6.73 13.18 13.67
C SER A 278 -7.84 12.98 12.64
N LEU A 279 -8.25 11.74 12.35
CA LEU A 279 -9.31 11.45 11.39
C LEU A 279 -10.67 11.79 12.02
N LYS A 280 -11.37 12.77 11.47
CA LYS A 280 -12.60 13.33 12.06
C LYS A 280 -13.89 12.69 11.59
N GLN A 281 -13.93 12.33 10.31
CA GLN A 281 -15.08 11.72 9.68
C GLN A 281 -14.66 10.81 8.54
N LEU A 282 -15.51 9.85 8.21
CA LEU A 282 -15.30 8.96 7.07
C LEU A 282 -16.64 8.44 6.52
N THR A 283 -16.79 8.46 5.20
CA THR A 283 -17.92 7.84 4.50
C THR A 283 -17.44 6.59 3.77
N LEU A 284 -18.02 5.45 4.10
CA LEU A 284 -17.67 4.14 3.55
C LEU A 284 -18.47 3.86 2.28
N GLY A 285 -17.78 3.49 1.19
CA GLY A 285 -18.41 3.16 -0.08
C GLY A 285 -19.30 1.92 -0.02
N GLU A 286 -20.35 1.93 -0.83
CA GLU A 286 -21.49 0.98 -0.79
C GLU A 286 -21.16 -0.47 -1.11
N ASN A 287 -19.98 -0.76 -1.67
CA ASN A 287 -19.55 -2.14 -1.95
C ASN A 287 -18.64 -2.72 -0.86
N ILE A 288 -18.39 -1.99 0.24
CA ILE A 288 -17.61 -2.54 1.36
C ILE A 288 -18.38 -3.73 1.93
N LYS A 289 -17.74 -4.89 1.89
CA LYS A 289 -18.28 -6.15 2.40
C LYS A 289 -17.81 -6.43 3.80
N THR A 290 -16.57 -6.07 4.12
CA THR A 290 -15.88 -6.42 5.37
C THR A 290 -15.11 -5.23 5.96
N ILE A 291 -15.20 -5.10 7.28
CA ILE A 291 -14.41 -4.22 8.14
C ILE A 291 -13.73 -5.13 9.17
N GLY A 292 -12.41 -5.19 9.17
CA GLY A 292 -11.65 -6.08 10.03
C GLY A 292 -11.62 -5.63 11.50
N ASP A 293 -11.22 -6.53 12.40
CA ASP A 293 -11.12 -6.21 13.83
C ASP A 293 -10.24 -4.98 14.05
N ILE A 294 -10.58 -4.19 15.06
CA ILE A 294 -9.89 -2.96 15.48
C ILE A 294 -9.62 -1.95 14.34
N ALA A 295 -10.33 -2.03 13.20
CA ALA A 295 -10.05 -1.23 12.00
C ALA A 295 -9.94 0.28 12.26
N PHE A 296 -10.79 0.85 13.10
CA PHE A 296 -10.83 2.27 13.49
C PHE A 296 -10.64 2.46 15.00
N ALA A 297 -10.02 1.49 15.68
CA ALA A 297 -9.81 1.63 17.11
C ALA A 297 -8.79 2.72 17.42
N ASP A 298 -8.97 3.44 18.54
CA ASP A 298 -8.13 4.59 18.93
C ASP A 298 -8.14 5.77 17.92
N CYS A 299 -9.15 5.86 17.05
CA CYS A 299 -9.44 7.05 16.24
C CYS A 299 -10.14 8.13 17.08
N THR A 300 -9.42 8.75 18.02
CA THR A 300 -10.02 9.59 19.08
C THR A 300 -10.72 10.87 18.60
N ALA A 301 -10.42 11.35 17.38
CA ALA A 301 -11.11 12.51 16.79
C ALA A 301 -12.29 12.12 15.88
N LEU A 302 -12.51 10.83 15.63
CA LEU A 302 -13.56 10.35 14.74
C LEU A 302 -14.89 10.53 15.44
N ASN A 303 -15.67 11.50 14.95
CA ASN A 303 -16.99 11.83 15.50
C ASN A 303 -18.11 11.26 14.63
N ASN A 304 -17.89 11.09 13.33
CA ASN A 304 -18.90 10.56 12.42
C ASN A 304 -18.30 9.50 11.50
N ILE A 305 -18.98 8.37 11.38
CA ILE A 305 -18.68 7.39 10.33
C ILE A 305 -19.97 6.90 9.68
N TYR A 306 -20.00 6.92 8.34
CA TYR A 306 -21.14 6.50 7.55
C TYR A 306 -20.85 5.13 6.94
N VAL A 307 -21.62 4.12 7.34
CA VAL A 307 -21.46 2.72 6.96
C VAL A 307 -22.64 2.30 6.07
N PRO A 308 -22.42 1.65 4.91
CA PRO A 308 -23.51 1.23 4.05
C PRO A 308 -24.27 0.03 4.62
N GLU A 309 -25.56 -0.13 4.27
CA GLU A 309 -26.38 -1.28 4.70
C GLU A 309 -25.80 -2.62 4.18
N THR A 310 -25.04 -2.59 3.08
CA THR A 310 -24.41 -3.75 2.45
C THR A 310 -23.33 -4.41 3.31
N VAL A 311 -22.78 -3.70 4.31
CA VAL A 311 -21.91 -4.30 5.32
C VAL A 311 -22.78 -5.20 6.19
N GLY A 312 -22.86 -6.46 5.75
CA GLY A 312 -23.50 -7.53 6.49
C GLY A 312 -22.92 -7.60 7.90
N THR A 313 -23.76 -7.93 8.86
CA THR A 313 -23.43 -7.77 10.27
C THR A 313 -22.36 -8.74 10.78
N ASN A 314 -22.13 -9.83 10.06
CA ASN A 314 -21.06 -10.80 10.32
C ASN A 314 -19.72 -10.36 9.70
N SER A 315 -19.67 -9.16 9.13
CA SER A 315 -18.54 -8.64 8.40
C SER A 315 -17.90 -7.43 9.06
N ILE A 316 -18.36 -7.04 10.26
CA ILE A 316 -17.70 -6.04 11.10
C ILE A 316 -16.94 -6.78 12.19
N GLY A 317 -15.63 -6.60 12.22
CA GLY A 317 -14.73 -7.24 13.15
C GLY A 317 -14.86 -6.71 14.58
N SER A 318 -14.31 -7.48 15.51
CA SER A 318 -14.32 -7.16 16.94
C SER A 318 -13.63 -5.82 17.20
N TYR A 319 -14.25 -4.96 18.00
CA TYR A 319 -13.70 -3.64 18.37
C TYR A 319 -13.38 -2.72 17.18
N SER A 320 -14.00 -2.93 16.01
CA SER A 320 -13.72 -2.12 14.80
C SER A 320 -13.81 -0.62 15.04
N PHE A 321 -14.73 -0.16 15.89
CA PHE A 321 -14.89 1.25 16.28
C PHE A 321 -14.58 1.49 17.77
N GLY A 322 -13.81 0.59 18.39
CA GLY A 322 -13.55 0.52 19.83
C GLY A 322 -12.34 1.33 20.29
N PHE A 323 -12.00 1.20 21.56
CA PHE A 323 -10.94 1.97 22.22
C PHE A 323 -9.53 1.44 22.02
N SER A 324 -8.57 2.34 22.27
CA SER A 324 -7.14 2.06 22.48
C SER A 324 -6.92 0.85 23.40
N LEU A 325 -6.21 -0.16 22.92
CA LEU A 325 -5.62 -1.19 23.77
C LEU A 325 -4.35 -0.59 24.39
N ILE A 326 -4.49 0.25 25.43
CA ILE A 326 -3.30 0.67 26.19
C ILE A 326 -2.86 -0.54 27.03
N PRO A 327 -1.62 -1.04 26.92
CA PRO A 327 -1.12 -2.06 27.83
C PRO A 327 -0.87 -1.42 29.20
N SER A 328 -1.84 -1.52 30.11
CA SER A 328 -1.65 -1.21 31.53
C SER A 328 -1.84 -2.48 32.36
N GLY A 329 -0.85 -3.38 32.30
CA GLY A 329 -0.92 -4.69 32.96
C GLY A 329 -1.84 -5.71 32.25
N ASN A 330 -2.15 -6.82 32.93
CA ASN A 330 -2.97 -7.94 32.39
C ASN A 330 -4.48 -7.63 32.27
N SER A 331 -4.90 -6.36 32.28
CA SER A 331 -6.31 -5.97 32.17
C SER A 331 -6.52 -4.80 31.24
N PHE A 332 -7.54 -4.90 30.39
CA PHE A 332 -7.98 -3.88 29.44
C PHE A 332 -9.01 -2.97 30.12
N THR A 333 -8.75 -1.66 30.24
CA THR A 333 -9.73 -0.67 30.74
C THR A 333 -10.10 0.31 29.63
N PRO A 334 -11.29 0.20 29.01
CA PRO A 334 -11.74 1.16 28.00
C PRO A 334 -12.18 2.50 28.63
N GLU A 335 -11.64 3.63 28.15
CA GLU A 335 -12.12 4.99 28.47
C GLU A 335 -12.99 5.57 27.36
N ARG A 336 -14.19 6.06 27.69
CA ARG A 336 -15.32 6.49 26.81
C ARG A 336 -14.97 7.51 25.70
N ILE A 337 -15.36 7.25 24.43
CA ILE A 337 -15.43 8.22 23.32
C ILE A 337 -16.83 8.78 23.52
N ASN A 338 -16.95 9.98 24.04
CA ASN A 338 -18.25 10.56 24.36
C ASN A 338 -18.97 11.13 23.11
N SER A 339 -18.53 10.81 21.88
CA SER A 339 -18.95 11.55 20.68
C SER A 339 -18.90 10.81 19.33
N LEU A 340 -18.64 9.49 19.25
CA LEU A 340 -18.69 8.78 17.96
C LEU A 340 -20.14 8.41 17.60
N THR A 341 -20.63 8.96 16.49
CA THR A 341 -21.90 8.60 15.86
C THR A 341 -21.65 7.70 14.65
N ILE A 342 -22.28 6.53 14.63
CA ILE A 342 -22.29 5.63 13.47
C ILE A 342 -23.60 5.83 12.73
N HIS A 343 -23.50 6.30 11.49
CA HIS A 343 -24.62 6.47 10.58
C HIS A 343 -24.70 5.25 9.68
N VAL A 344 -25.84 4.55 9.69
CA VAL A 344 -26.07 3.43 8.76
C VAL A 344 -26.91 3.95 7.61
N MET A 345 -26.32 3.97 6.41
CA MET A 345 -26.97 4.46 5.20
C MET A 345 -28.02 3.45 4.72
N GLY A 346 -29.23 3.90 4.38
CA GLY A 346 -30.30 3.07 3.79
C GLY A 346 -31.16 2.24 4.77
N ALA A 347 -30.94 2.32 6.09
CA ALA A 347 -31.67 1.48 7.05
C ALA A 347 -33.14 1.91 7.24
N THR A 348 -34.07 0.96 7.07
CA THR A 348 -35.50 1.20 7.34
C THR A 348 -35.82 1.19 8.84
N LYS A 349 -36.67 2.13 9.27
CA LYS A 349 -37.15 2.33 10.67
C LYS A 349 -37.77 1.07 11.33
N ALA A 350 -38.05 0.02 10.57
CA ALA A 350 -38.58 -1.26 11.07
C ALA A 350 -37.49 -2.26 11.53
N ARG A 351 -36.20 -1.97 11.28
CA ARG A 351 -35.07 -2.84 11.64
C ARG A 351 -34.23 -2.26 12.79
N TYR A 352 -34.84 -1.65 13.81
CA TYR A 352 -34.14 -1.28 15.06
C TYR A 352 -33.51 -2.48 15.83
N ASN A 353 -33.61 -3.69 15.28
CA ASN A 353 -32.89 -4.90 15.68
C ASN A 353 -31.83 -5.34 14.64
N THR A 354 -31.27 -4.42 13.85
CA THR A 354 -30.20 -4.76 12.90
C THR A 354 -28.95 -5.29 13.63
N PRO A 355 -28.37 -6.40 13.19
CA PRO A 355 -27.25 -7.01 13.90
C PRO A 355 -25.94 -6.19 13.92
N ILE A 356 -25.80 -5.09 13.17
CA ILE A 356 -24.66 -4.13 13.29
C ILE A 356 -24.56 -3.61 14.73
N ILE A 357 -25.71 -3.34 15.34
CA ILE A 357 -25.84 -2.89 16.73
C ILE A 357 -25.26 -3.95 17.68
N LYS A 358 -25.43 -5.25 17.39
CA LYS A 358 -25.02 -6.35 18.29
C LYS A 358 -23.51 -6.60 18.32
N TYR A 359 -22.77 -6.26 17.26
CA TYR A 359 -21.36 -6.64 17.09
C TYR A 359 -20.36 -5.53 17.39
N CYS A 360 -20.79 -4.26 17.45
CA CYS A 360 -20.01 -3.25 18.21
C CYS A 360 -20.01 -3.54 19.72
N HIS A 361 -20.88 -4.45 20.21
CA HIS A 361 -21.11 -4.75 21.62
C HIS A 361 -20.54 -6.10 22.11
N SER A 362 -20.00 -6.99 21.27
CA SER A 362 -19.57 -8.30 21.74
C SER A 362 -18.07 -8.36 22.08
N PHE A 363 -17.73 -7.98 23.32
CA PHE A 363 -17.02 -8.81 24.33
C PHE A 363 -16.35 -7.97 25.43
N SER A 364 -17.13 -7.36 26.32
CA SER A 364 -16.82 -7.52 27.75
C SER A 364 -18.10 -7.84 28.49
N GLN A 365 -18.08 -8.94 29.24
CA GLN A 365 -19.05 -9.16 30.30
C GLN A 365 -18.98 -7.94 31.24
N ASP A 366 -20.16 -7.50 31.67
CA ASP A 366 -20.40 -6.53 32.73
C ASP A 366 -20.33 -5.02 32.35
N ASN A 367 -21.52 -4.48 32.06
CA ASN A 367 -22.01 -3.18 32.56
C ASN A 367 -21.44 -1.83 32.07
N PHE A 368 -20.91 -1.66 30.84
CA PHE A 368 -20.46 -0.32 30.40
C PHE A 368 -20.65 -0.01 28.90
N TYR A 369 -21.88 0.11 28.38
CA TYR A 369 -22.08 0.27 26.92
C TYR A 369 -23.22 1.20 26.47
N ASN A 370 -23.12 2.51 26.76
CA ASN A 370 -24.00 3.57 26.24
C ASN A 370 -23.19 4.75 25.61
N ALA A 371 -22.35 4.50 24.61
CA ALA A 371 -21.46 5.53 24.05
C ALA A 371 -21.44 5.63 22.50
N ILE A 372 -22.24 4.84 21.79
CA ILE A 372 -22.41 4.96 20.34
C ILE A 372 -23.85 5.38 20.10
N ASP A 373 -24.05 6.63 19.68
CA ASP A 373 -25.33 7.06 19.17
C ASP A 373 -25.46 6.52 17.74
N TYR A 374 -26.38 5.58 17.55
CA TYR A 374 -26.74 5.09 16.23
C TYR A 374 -27.83 5.97 15.65
N VAL A 375 -27.48 6.74 14.63
CA VAL A 375 -28.45 7.51 13.87
C VAL A 375 -28.76 6.72 12.61
N VAL A 376 -29.98 6.16 12.56
CA VAL A 376 -30.57 5.73 11.29
C VAL A 376 -30.92 7.01 10.54
N THR A 377 -30.07 7.39 9.59
CA THR A 377 -30.44 8.37 8.56
C THR A 377 -31.58 7.77 7.74
N ARG A 378 -32.53 8.63 7.39
CA ARG A 378 -33.95 8.30 7.25
C ARG A 378 -34.24 7.40 6.04
N ASN A 379 -35.50 7.01 5.96
CA ASN A 379 -36.13 6.08 5.03
C ASN A 379 -36.21 6.64 3.58
N VAL A 380 -35.17 7.30 3.07
CA VAL A 380 -35.13 7.92 1.74
C VAL A 380 -33.89 7.38 1.03
N LEU A 381 -34.06 6.92 -0.21
CA LEU A 381 -32.93 6.60 -1.07
C LEU A 381 -32.09 7.88 -1.20
N LEU A 382 -30.81 7.87 -0.80
CA LEU A 382 -29.97 9.07 -0.82
C LEU A 382 -29.98 9.67 -2.23
N GLY A 383 -30.52 10.88 -2.38
CA GLY A 383 -30.70 11.51 -3.70
C GLY A 383 -32.01 11.25 -4.40
N ASP A 384 -32.95 10.52 -3.80
CA ASP A 384 -34.35 10.49 -4.17
C ASP A 384 -35.04 11.72 -3.56
N ALA A 385 -34.78 12.84 -4.21
CA ALA A 385 -35.26 14.14 -3.77
C ALA A 385 -36.78 14.30 -3.87
N ASN A 386 -37.46 13.36 -4.52
CA ASN A 386 -38.89 13.40 -4.75
C ASN A 386 -39.69 12.33 -3.99
N GLY A 387 -39.02 11.32 -3.42
CA GLY A 387 -39.61 10.26 -2.62
C GLY A 387 -40.27 9.14 -3.44
N ASP A 388 -39.94 8.99 -4.73
CA ASP A 388 -40.52 7.95 -5.62
C ASP A 388 -39.79 6.61 -5.57
N GLY A 389 -38.72 6.52 -4.78
CA GLY A 389 -37.87 5.34 -4.62
C GLY A 389 -36.85 5.16 -5.74
N LYS A 390 -36.59 6.17 -6.59
CA LYS A 390 -35.59 6.13 -7.67
C LYS A 390 -34.75 7.41 -7.70
N ILE A 391 -33.48 7.28 -8.06
CA ILE A 391 -32.63 8.44 -8.36
C ILE A 391 -32.71 8.73 -9.85
N SER A 392 -33.27 9.87 -10.19
CA SER A 392 -33.47 10.30 -11.57
C SER A 392 -32.87 11.68 -11.83
N THR A 393 -32.86 12.09 -13.10
CA THR A 393 -32.47 13.46 -13.46
C THR A 393 -33.41 14.51 -12.85
N THR A 394 -34.63 14.12 -12.48
CA THR A 394 -35.58 14.95 -11.73
C THR A 394 -35.06 15.24 -10.34
N ASP A 395 -34.48 14.24 -9.68
CA ASP A 395 -33.97 14.37 -8.32
C ASP A 395 -32.71 15.20 -8.27
N ALA A 396 -31.78 14.93 -9.19
CA ALA A 396 -30.59 15.75 -9.38
C ALA A 396 -30.93 17.23 -9.63
N ARG A 397 -31.99 17.50 -10.40
CA ARG A 397 -32.48 18.87 -10.63
C ARG A 397 -33.06 19.49 -9.37
N ARG A 398 -33.77 18.74 -8.54
CA ARG A 398 -34.31 19.23 -7.26
C ARG A 398 -33.20 19.58 -6.28
N ILE A 399 -32.20 18.71 -6.16
CA ILE A 399 -31.01 18.95 -5.32
C ILE A 399 -30.24 20.18 -5.84
N LEU A 400 -30.09 20.33 -7.16
CA LEU A 400 -29.45 21.51 -7.76
C LEU A 400 -30.19 22.81 -7.41
N ARG A 401 -31.53 22.79 -7.48
CA ARG A 401 -32.35 23.97 -7.16
C ARG A 401 -32.25 24.31 -5.67
N CYS A 402 -32.21 23.32 -4.78
CA CYS A 402 -31.96 23.51 -3.36
C CYS A 402 -30.58 24.12 -3.11
N ALA A 403 -29.53 23.56 -3.72
CA ALA A 403 -28.15 24.05 -3.59
C ALA A 403 -27.94 25.48 -4.11
N LEU A 404 -28.76 25.92 -5.05
CA LEU A 404 -28.74 27.28 -5.59
C LEU A 404 -29.66 28.26 -4.83
N GLY A 405 -30.31 27.81 -3.75
CA GLY A 405 -31.28 28.61 -2.98
C GLY A 405 -32.54 28.99 -3.76
N LEU A 406 -32.85 28.25 -4.84
CA LEU A 406 -33.99 28.53 -5.72
C LEU A 406 -35.29 27.91 -5.22
N ASP A 407 -35.22 26.94 -4.31
CA ASP A 407 -36.35 26.34 -3.62
C ASP A 407 -36.03 26.26 -2.11
N ILE A 408 -37.02 26.55 -1.26
CA ILE A 408 -36.93 26.38 0.19
C ILE A 408 -37.62 25.06 0.52
N PHE A 409 -36.85 24.06 0.90
CA PHE A 409 -37.38 22.79 1.37
C PHE A 409 -37.27 22.71 2.89
N ASP A 410 -38.25 22.05 3.50
CA ASP A 410 -38.18 21.72 4.91
C ASP A 410 -37.09 20.66 5.08
N ALA A 411 -35.93 21.08 5.61
CA ALA A 411 -34.71 20.27 5.74
C ALA A 411 -34.94 18.98 6.54
N GLU A 412 -36.06 18.91 7.27
CA GLU A 412 -36.50 17.72 7.98
C GLU A 412 -37.11 16.62 7.08
N THR A 413 -37.26 16.81 5.78
CA THR A 413 -38.00 15.84 4.92
C THR A 413 -37.21 15.18 3.79
N TYR A 414 -36.00 15.63 3.44
CA TYR A 414 -35.30 15.15 2.23
C TYR A 414 -33.77 15.06 2.36
N ASP A 415 -33.20 13.92 1.95
CA ASP A 415 -31.76 13.62 1.95
C ASP A 415 -31.06 14.17 0.69
N PHE A 416 -30.85 15.48 0.63
CA PHE A 416 -30.21 16.18 -0.51
C PHE A 416 -28.69 16.29 -0.42
N ASP A 417 -28.12 16.04 0.76
CA ASP A 417 -26.68 16.01 1.01
C ASP A 417 -26.15 14.63 0.58
N MET A 418 -25.79 14.53 -0.69
CA MET A 418 -25.40 13.27 -1.34
C MET A 418 -23.99 12.82 -0.94
N ASN A 419 -23.13 13.77 -0.59
CA ASN A 419 -21.77 13.51 -0.16
C ASN A 419 -21.62 13.46 1.37
N LEU A 420 -22.70 13.75 2.10
CA LEU A 420 -22.81 13.73 3.56
C LEU A 420 -21.79 14.68 4.22
N ASP A 421 -21.51 15.82 3.56
CA ASP A 421 -20.57 16.83 4.04
C ASP A 421 -21.19 17.85 5.01
N GLY A 422 -22.50 17.73 5.27
CA GLY A 422 -23.27 18.58 6.18
C GLY A 422 -23.90 19.79 5.49
N GLU A 423 -23.68 20.00 4.19
CA GLU A 423 -24.27 21.10 3.43
C GLU A 423 -24.79 20.64 2.06
N VAL A 424 -25.97 21.12 1.64
CA VAL A 424 -26.50 20.82 0.30
C VAL A 424 -25.87 21.76 -0.74
N LYS A 425 -24.94 21.24 -1.55
CA LYS A 425 -24.17 21.97 -2.57
C LYS A 425 -24.45 21.49 -4.00
N VAL A 426 -23.90 22.22 -4.96
CA VAL A 426 -23.92 21.82 -6.40
C VAL A 426 -23.18 20.49 -6.63
N ALA A 427 -22.28 20.10 -5.73
CA ALA A 427 -21.62 18.80 -5.76
C ALA A 427 -22.63 17.66 -5.58
N ASP A 428 -23.59 17.82 -4.68
CA ASP A 428 -24.62 16.81 -4.41
C ASP A 428 -25.52 16.58 -5.61
N ALA A 429 -25.92 17.66 -6.26
CA ALA A 429 -26.69 17.58 -7.50
C ALA A 429 -25.94 16.85 -8.62
N ARG A 430 -24.62 17.02 -8.70
CA ARG A 430 -23.78 16.31 -9.66
C ARG A 430 -23.69 14.81 -9.34
N LEU A 431 -23.60 14.46 -8.07
CA LEU A 431 -23.57 13.07 -7.62
C LEU A 431 -24.90 12.36 -7.94
N ALA A 432 -26.03 12.98 -7.60
CA ALA A 432 -27.35 12.49 -7.97
C ALA A 432 -27.54 12.37 -9.49
N LEU A 433 -27.02 13.32 -10.27
CA LEU A 433 -27.09 13.27 -11.74
C LEU A 433 -26.26 12.11 -12.31
N ARG A 434 -25.05 11.90 -11.78
CA ARG A 434 -24.18 10.80 -12.19
C ARG A 434 -24.80 9.44 -11.89
N MET A 435 -25.45 9.31 -10.73
CA MET A 435 -26.21 8.12 -10.34
C MET A 435 -27.42 7.90 -11.27
N ALA A 436 -28.20 8.95 -11.55
CA ALA A 436 -29.34 8.89 -12.48
C ALA A 436 -28.95 8.51 -13.92
N MET A 437 -27.72 8.84 -14.32
CA MET A 437 -27.20 8.57 -15.67
C MET A 437 -26.39 7.26 -15.76
N ASN A 438 -26.31 6.47 -14.69
CA ASN A 438 -25.43 5.29 -14.60
C ASN A 438 -23.96 5.58 -14.96
N LEU A 439 -23.52 6.84 -14.81
CA LEU A 439 -22.13 7.26 -15.02
C LEU A 439 -21.27 7.04 -13.76
N VAL A 440 -21.93 6.74 -12.64
CA VAL A 440 -21.38 6.10 -11.43
C VAL A 440 -22.10 4.76 -11.32
N TYR A 441 -21.35 3.65 -11.31
CA TYR A 441 -21.91 2.30 -11.35
C TYR A 441 -22.24 1.81 -9.93
N TYR A 442 -23.53 1.84 -9.57
CA TYR A 442 -24.10 1.05 -8.48
C TYR A 442 -24.68 -0.25 -9.08
N PRO A 443 -24.09 -1.44 -8.89
CA PRO A 443 -24.81 -2.70 -9.06
C PRO A 443 -25.66 -2.89 -7.79
N GLU A 444 -26.98 -3.12 -7.75
CA GLU A 444 -27.98 -3.71 -8.64
C GLU A 444 -29.36 -3.13 -8.23
N LYS A 445 -30.41 -3.10 -9.07
CA LYS A 445 -31.42 -4.18 -9.15
C LYS A 445 -32.26 -4.06 -10.42
N LEU A 446 -32.08 -5.01 -11.33
CA LEU A 446 -33.09 -5.48 -12.27
C LEU A 446 -33.47 -6.91 -11.83
N ALA A 447 -34.51 -7.01 -11.03
CA ALA A 447 -35.50 -8.11 -10.97
C ALA A 447 -36.48 -7.80 -9.82
#